data_AF-A0A0S8CDC6-F1
#
_entry.id   AF-A0A0S8CDC6-F1
#
_cell.length_a   1.000
_cell.length_b   1.000
_cell.length_c   1.000
_cell.angle_alpha   90.00
_cell.angle_beta   90.00
_cell.angle_gamma   90.00
#
_symmetry.space_group_name_H-M   'P 1'
#
loop_
_entity.id
_entity.type
_entity.pdbx_description
1 polymer ?
#
loop_
_entity_poly.entity_id
_entity_poly.type
_entity_poly.pdbx_seq_one_letter_code
_entity_poly.pdbx_strand_id
1 'polypeptide(L)'
;MEWVEFIKLQAPEAQEEEVTQEIGNLSELLRKTAGLVEFGVFGHASIHGDFAILLSWDTDHPQIEGSSVALSLTEALKKFGLVDYSAWIRRENTNSLLGLNSV
;
A
#
# COMPACT_ATOMS: atom_id res chain seq x y z
N MET A 1 -11.49 6.47 -11.01
CA MET A 1 -11.87 6.73 -9.60
C MET A 1 -10.65 6.44 -8.77
N GLU A 2 -10.21 7.43 -8.01
CA GLU A 2 -8.99 7.30 -7.22
C GLU A 2 -9.28 6.67 -5.85
N TRP A 3 -8.55 5.62 -5.54
CA TRP A 3 -8.61 4.95 -4.25
C TRP A 3 -7.23 4.39 -3.88
N VAL A 4 -7.00 4.21 -2.59
CA VAL A 4 -5.72 3.78 -2.05
C VAL A 4 -5.90 2.63 -1.07
N GLU A 5 -4.90 1.78 -0.99
CA GLU A 5 -4.82 0.71 -0.01
C GLU A 5 -3.57 0.91 0.85
N PHE A 6 -3.74 0.70 2.15
CA PHE A 6 -2.64 0.69 3.10
C PHE A 6 -2.52 -0.69 3.72
N ILE A 7 -1.33 -1.26 3.66
CA ILE A 7 -0.95 -2.47 4.39
C ILE A 7 0.12 -2.05 5.39
N LYS A 8 -0.16 -2.17 6.68
CA LYS A 8 0.83 -1.96 7.75
C LYS A 8 1.27 -3.30 8.27
N LEU A 9 2.58 -3.51 8.35
CA LEU A 9 3.18 -4.70 8.91
C LEU A 9 4.00 -4.31 10.14
N GLN A 10 3.80 -5.03 11.23
CA GLN A 10 4.64 -4.97 12.42
C GLN A 10 5.40 -6.29 12.51
N ALA A 11 6.66 -6.26 12.09
CA ALA A 11 7.55 -7.42 12.13
C ALA A 11 8.65 -7.20 13.18
N PRO A 12 9.28 -8.28 13.69
CA PRO A 12 10.52 -8.15 14.45
C PRO A 12 11.60 -7.47 13.61
N GLU A 13 12.39 -6.57 14.19
CA GLU A 13 13.53 -5.90 13.54
C GLU A 13 14.49 -6.90 12.86
N ALA A 14 14.71 -8.07 13.46
CA ALA A 14 15.57 -9.11 12.89
C ALA A 14 15.09 -9.65 11.52
N GLN A 15 13.84 -9.39 11.13
CA GLN A 15 13.24 -9.82 9.87
C GLN A 15 13.09 -8.68 8.85
N GLU A 16 13.58 -7.47 9.15
CA GLU A 16 13.40 -6.29 8.30
C GLU A 16 13.94 -6.50 6.86
N GLU A 17 15.09 -7.16 6.74
CA GLU A 17 15.69 -7.49 5.45
C GLU A 17 14.87 -8.54 4.67
N GLU A 18 14.40 -9.59 5.35
CA GLU A 18 13.57 -10.65 4.74
C GLU A 18 12.23 -10.08 4.22
N VAL A 19 11.60 -9.19 5.00
CA VAL A 19 10.38 -8.49 4.62
C VAL A 19 10.64 -7.62 3.38
N THR A 20 11.71 -6.85 3.37
CA THR A 20 12.07 -5.98 2.25
C THR A 20 12.30 -6.80 0.98
N GLN A 21 12.96 -7.96 1.11
CA GLN A 21 13.19 -8.87 0.00
C GLN A 21 11.90 -9.49 -0.54
N GLU A 22 11.00 -9.94 0.35
CA GLU A 22 9.68 -10.47 -0.05
C GLU A 22 8.88 -9.43 -0.83
N ILE A 23 8.81 -8.20 -0.31
CA ILE A 23 8.10 -7.09 -0.97
C ILE A 23 8.76 -6.75 -2.31
N GLY A 24 10.09 -6.74 -2.37
CA GLY A 24 10.86 -6.52 -3.60
C GLY A 24 10.54 -7.56 -4.68
N ASN A 25 10.49 -8.85 -4.32
CA ASN A 25 10.13 -9.93 -5.24
C ASN A 25 8.71 -9.77 -5.81
N LEU A 26 7.79 -9.24 -5.00
CA LEU A 26 6.41 -9.00 -5.43
C LEU A 26 6.31 -7.74 -6.32
N SER A 27 7.16 -6.73 -6.11
CA SER A 27 7.10 -5.45 -6.83
C SER A 27 7.21 -5.57 -8.36
N GLU A 28 7.95 -6.56 -8.88
CA GLU A 28 8.03 -6.84 -10.32
C GLU A 28 6.70 -7.32 -10.92
N LEU A 29 5.91 -8.05 -10.13
CA LEU A 29 4.56 -8.48 -10.50
C LEU A 29 3.58 -7.31 -10.51
N LEU A 30 3.75 -6.36 -9.58
CA LEU A 30 2.86 -5.20 -9.43
C LEU A 30 2.98 -4.20 -10.57
N ARG A 31 4.16 -4.05 -11.17
CA ARG A 31 4.38 -3.11 -12.29
C ARG A 31 3.49 -3.38 -13.51
N LYS A 32 2.94 -4.58 -13.65
CA LYS A 32 2.08 -4.98 -14.77
C LYS A 32 0.59 -4.94 -14.43
N THR A 33 0.23 -4.55 -13.21
CA THR A 33 -1.16 -4.56 -12.78
C THR A 33 -1.90 -3.35 -13.36
N ALA A 34 -2.94 -3.62 -14.16
CA ALA A 34 -3.74 -2.57 -14.76
C ALA A 34 -4.45 -1.74 -13.68
N GLY A 35 -4.43 -0.41 -13.83
CA GLY A 35 -5.06 0.53 -12.91
C GLY A 35 -4.24 0.86 -11.67
N LEU A 36 -3.11 0.18 -11.41
CA LEU A 36 -2.19 0.57 -10.35
C LEU A 36 -1.37 1.78 -10.81
N VAL A 37 -1.53 2.90 -10.11
CA VAL A 37 -0.87 4.18 -10.39
C VAL A 37 0.44 4.30 -9.61
N GLU A 38 0.43 3.89 -8.35
CA GLU A 38 1.59 4.03 -7.46
C GLU A 38 1.73 2.82 -6.54
N PHE A 39 2.98 2.43 -6.29
CA PHE A 39 3.36 1.47 -5.27
C PHE A 39 4.49 2.07 -4.43
N GLY A 40 4.25 2.22 -3.13
CA GLY A 40 5.20 2.78 -2.18
C GLY A 40 5.44 1.84 -1.00
N VAL A 41 6.70 1.77 -0.55
CA VAL A 41 7.10 1.01 0.64
C VAL A 41 7.84 1.97 1.55
N PHE A 42 7.41 2.03 2.81
CA PHE A 42 7.89 2.95 3.82
C PHE A 42 8.26 2.17 5.08
N GLY A 43 9.39 2.51 5.70
CA GLY A 43 9.69 2.09 7.07
C GLY A 43 9.16 3.12 8.07
N HIS A 44 8.76 2.67 9.25
CA HIS A 44 8.41 3.59 10.33
C HIS A 44 9.65 4.38 10.77
N ALA A 45 9.51 5.70 10.91
CA ALA A 45 10.65 6.60 11.15
C ALA A 45 11.39 6.39 12.49
N SER A 46 10.82 5.59 13.40
CA SER A 46 11.35 5.39 14.76
C SER A 46 11.12 3.98 15.34
N ILE A 47 10.48 3.08 14.60
CA ILE A 47 10.16 1.72 15.07
C ILE A 47 10.70 0.77 14.01
N HIS A 48 11.81 0.11 14.34
CA HIS A 48 12.41 -0.87 13.43
C HIS A 48 11.49 -2.07 13.25
N GLY A 49 11.48 -2.64 12.05
CA GLY A 49 10.58 -3.73 11.68
C GLY A 49 9.11 -3.33 11.39
N ASP A 50 8.71 -2.06 11.58
CA ASP A 50 7.40 -1.58 11.17
C ASP A 50 7.45 -1.01 9.74
N PHE A 51 6.54 -1.49 8.89
CA PHE A 51 6.42 -1.09 7.49
C PHE A 51 5.02 -0.58 7.17
N ALA A 52 4.94 0.35 6.22
CA ALA A 52 3.71 0.72 5.54
C ALA A 52 3.89 0.54 4.03
N ILE A 53 2.92 -0.09 3.40
CA ILE A 53 2.85 -0.29 1.95
C ILE A 53 1.63 0.46 1.45
N LEU A 54 1.83 1.29 0.43
CA LEU A 54 0.80 2.06 -0.25
C LEU A 54 0.59 1.50 -1.65
N LEU A 55 -0.66 1.26 -2.02
CA LEU A 55 -1.09 1.02 -3.40
C LEU A 55 -2.07 2.11 -3.77
N SER A 56 -1.80 2.86 -4.83
CA SER A 56 -2.70 3.88 -5.37
C SER A 56 -3.27 3.40 -6.69
N TRP A 57 -4.58 3.55 -6.86
CA TRP A 57 -5.31 3.03 -7.99
C TRP A 57 -6.12 4.12 -8.68
N ASP A 58 -6.21 4.03 -10.00
CA ASP A 58 -7.20 4.74 -10.80
C ASP A 58 -7.95 3.75 -11.69
N THR A 59 -9.13 3.36 -11.24
CA THR A 59 -10.01 2.38 -11.90
C THR A 59 -11.44 2.91 -11.95
N ASP A 60 -12.30 2.40 -12.83
CA ASP A 60 -13.70 2.86 -12.92
C ASP A 60 -14.47 2.64 -11.62
N HIS A 61 -14.19 1.53 -10.92
CA HIS A 61 -14.80 1.16 -9.65
C HIS A 61 -13.72 0.73 -8.64
N PRO A 62 -13.81 1.17 -7.37
CA PRO A 62 -12.93 0.71 -6.31
C PRO A 62 -13.32 -0.72 -5.88
N GLN A 63 -12.31 -1.50 -5.49
CA GLN A 63 -12.55 -2.84 -4.93
C GLN A 63 -12.70 -2.71 -3.41
N ILE A 64 -13.93 -2.78 -2.91
CA ILE A 64 -14.25 -2.52 -1.49
C ILE A 64 -13.60 -3.54 -0.55
N GLU A 65 -13.49 -4.79 -1.00
CA GLU A 65 -12.84 -5.90 -0.29
C GLU A 65 -11.31 -5.88 -0.46
N GLY A 66 -10.79 -4.94 -1.26
CA GLY A 66 -9.40 -4.85 -1.64
C GLY A 66 -9.04 -5.49 -2.96
N SER A 67 -7.90 -5.05 -3.50
CA SER A 67 -7.32 -5.61 -4.70
C SER A 67 -6.78 -7.03 -4.44
N SER A 68 -6.81 -7.87 -5.47
CA SER A 68 -6.15 -9.19 -5.40
C SER A 68 -4.66 -9.08 -5.05
N VAL A 69 -4.03 -7.99 -5.48
CA VAL A 69 -2.66 -7.62 -5.12
C VAL A 69 -2.51 -7.41 -3.62
N ALA A 70 -3.33 -6.53 -3.03
CA ALA A 70 -3.23 -6.20 -1.62
C ALA A 70 -3.57 -7.39 -0.72
N LEU A 71 -4.56 -8.19 -1.11
CA LEU A 71 -4.91 -9.43 -0.42
C LEU A 71 -3.76 -10.44 -0.45
N SER A 72 -3.13 -10.61 -1.61
CA SER A 72 -1.98 -11.52 -1.76
C SER A 72 -0.77 -11.06 -0.96
N LEU A 73 -0.48 -9.75 -0.96
CA LEU A 73 0.56 -9.15 -0.12
C LEU A 73 0.25 -9.35 1.36
N THR A 74 -0.98 -9.06 1.79
CA THR A 74 -1.41 -9.21 3.18
C THR A 74 -1.21 -10.65 3.66
N GLU A 75 -1.63 -11.65 2.88
CA GLU A 75 -1.42 -13.06 3.23
C GLU A 75 0.07 -13.45 3.27
N ALA A 76 0.86 -13.01 2.28
CA ALA A 76 2.30 -13.30 2.25
C ALA A 76 3.04 -12.69 3.45
N LEU A 77 2.64 -11.50 3.91
CA LEU A 77 3.31 -10.77 4.98
C LEU A 77 2.94 -11.25 6.39
N LYS A 78 1.80 -11.93 6.57
CA LYS A 78 1.39 -12.51 7.86
C LYS A 78 2.42 -13.47 8.47
N LYS A 79 3.29 -14.06 7.65
CA LYS A 79 4.37 -14.95 8.14
C LYS A 79 5.44 -14.20 8.94
N PHE A 80 5.56 -12.89 8.75
CA PHE A 80 6.56 -12.04 9.43
C PHE A 80 6.01 -11.32 10.67
N GLY A 81 4.69 -11.16 10.78
CA GLY A 81 4.12 -10.46 11.92
C GLY A 81 2.66 -10.06 11.76
N LEU A 82 2.27 -9.03 12.50
CA LEU A 82 0.89 -8.52 12.48
C LEU A 82 0.68 -7.64 11.26
N VAL A 83 -0.39 -7.89 10.52
CA VAL A 83 -0.76 -7.12 9.34
C VAL A 83 -2.10 -6.45 9.56
N ASP A 84 -2.13 -5.13 9.38
CA ASP A 84 -3.34 -4.32 9.32
C ASP A 84 -3.55 -3.86 7.87
N TYR A 85 -4.76 -4.06 7.36
CA TYR A 85 -5.12 -3.76 5.97
C TYR A 85 -6.33 -2.82 5.94
N SER A 86 -6.29 -1.83 5.05
CA SER A 86 -7.42 -0.93 4.82
C SER A 86 -7.45 -0.38 3.39
N ALA A 87 -8.67 -0.19 2.86
CA ALA A 87 -8.94 0.46 1.58
C ALA A 87 -9.69 1.78 1.79
N TRP A 88 -9.32 2.80 1.01
CA TRP A 88 -9.83 4.16 1.16
C TRP A 88 -10.14 4.75 -0.21
N ILE A 89 -11.34 5.30 -0.38
CA ILE A 89 -11.74 6.00 -1.60
C ILE A 89 -11.47 7.49 -1.42
N ARG A 90 -10.86 8.15 -2.41
CA ARG A 90 -10.69 9.60 -2.38
C ARG A 90 -12.05 10.27 -2.38
N ARG A 91 -12.34 11.08 -1.35
CA ARG A 91 -13.61 11.81 -1.21
C ARG A 91 -13.59 13.18 -1.90
N GLU A 92 -12.46 13.87 -1.91
CA GLU A 92 -12.31 15.21 -2.48
C GLU A 92 -10.93 15.40 -3.11
N ASN A 93 -10.84 16.28 -4.10
CA ASN A 93 -9.57 16.68 -4.70
C ASN A 93 -8.89 17.72 -3.78
N THR A 94 -7.67 17.47 -3.33
CA THR A 94 -7.01 18.31 -2.30
C THR A 94 -6.82 19.77 -2.71
N ASN A 95 -6.85 20.08 -4.01
CA ASN A 95 -6.81 21.48 -4.50
C ASN A 95 -8.03 22.30 -4.03
N SER A 96 -9.22 21.69 -3.91
CA SER A 96 -10.39 22.39 -3.37
C SER A 96 -10.31 22.59 -1.86
N LEU A 97 -9.62 21.69 -1.14
CA LEU A 97 -9.43 21.78 0.31
C LEU A 97 -8.37 22.81 0.71
N LEU A 98 -7.37 23.05 -0.13
CA LEU A 98 -6.30 24.02 0.11
C LEU A 98 -6.60 25.41 -0.49
N GLY A 99 -7.75 25.59 -1.16
CA GLY A 99 -8.10 26.86 -1.81
C GLY A 99 -7.15 27.25 -2.95
N LEU A 100 -6.38 26.29 -3.49
CA LEU A 100 -5.43 26.51 -4.56
C LEU A 100 -6.14 26.28 -5.90
N ASN A 101 -6.56 27.37 -6.53
CA ASN A 101 -7.05 27.30 -7.91
C ASN A 101 -5.88 26.93 -8.82
N SER A 102 -6.06 25.88 -9.61
CA SER A 102 -5.13 25.51 -10.69
C SER A 102 -4.90 26.73 -11.59
N VAL A 103 -3.64 27.15 -11.71
CA VAL A 103 -3.19 28.14 -12.70
C VAL A 103 -3.24 27.54 -14.09
#